data_AF-A0A6A3GU20-F1
#
_entry.id   AF-A0A6A3GU20-F1
#
_cell.length_a   1.000
_cell.length_b   1.000
_cell.length_c   1.000
_cell.angle_alpha   90.00
_cell.angle_beta   90.00
_cell.angle_gamma   90.00
#
_symmetry.space_group_name_H-M   'P 1'
#
loop_
_entity.id
_entity.type
_entity.pdbx_description
1 polymer ?
#
loop_
_entity_poly.entity_id
_entity_poly.type
_entity_poly.pdbx_seq_one_letter_code
_entity_poly.pdbx_strand_id
1 'polypeptide(L)' 'MFYRVRWLGFPPAEDTWEPRKRLMEDIPDIVKEYEATLALISDDDGSEDDHDLVSAIAHEYSRRESPG' A
#
# COMPACT_ATOMS: atom_id res chain seq x y z
N MET A 1 1.25 -13.92 11.97
CA MET A 1 1.23 -13.58 10.53
C MET A 1 0.81 -14.78 9.71
N PHE A 2 -0.18 -14.59 8.85
CA PHE A 2 -0.57 -15.50 7.78
C PHE A 2 -0.29 -14.80 6.45
N TYR A 3 0.14 -15.56 5.45
CA TYR A 3 0.33 -15.07 4.09
C TYR A 3 -0.63 -15.78 3.16
N ARG A 4 -1.16 -15.04 2.19
CA ARG A 4 -2.01 -15.60 1.15
C ARG A 4 -1.13 -16.14 0.03
N VAL A 5 -1.13 -17.45 -0.18
CA VAL A 5 -0.27 -18.13 -1.16
C VAL A 5 -1.05 -18.33 -2.46
N ARG A 6 -0.44 -17.92 -3.58
CA ARG A 6 -0.90 -18.24 -4.93
C ARG A 6 -0.23 -19.52 -5.40
N TRP A 7 -0.98 -20.60 -5.52
CA TRP A 7 -0.45 -21.87 -6.01
C TRP A 7 -0.25 -21.85 -7.53
N LEU A 8 0.90 -22.33 -8.00
CA LEU A 8 1.21 -22.39 -9.43
C LEU A 8 0.26 -23.36 -10.13
N GLY A 9 -0.39 -22.90 -11.21
CA GLY A 9 -1.35 -23.71 -11.96
C GLY A 9 -2.77 -23.68 -11.42
N PHE A 10 -3.03 -22.98 -10.32
CA PHE A 10 -4.36 -22.82 -9.74
C PHE A 10 -4.87 -21.37 -9.87
N PRO A 11 -6.20 -21.17 -10.01
CA PRO A 11 -6.81 -19.86 -10.08
C PRO A 11 -6.72 -19.10 -8.74
N PRO A 12 -6.92 -17.76 -8.76
CA PRO A 12 -7.01 -16.93 -7.56
C PRO A 12 -7.96 -17.39 -6.47
N ALA A 13 -9.00 -18.14 -6.87
CA ALA A 13 -10.02 -18.63 -5.97
C ALA A 13 -9.49 -19.73 -5.03
N GLU A 14 -8.41 -20.41 -5.42
CA GLU A 14 -7.76 -21.47 -4.65
C GLU A 14 -6.59 -20.95 -3.80
N ASP A 15 -6.44 -19.64 -3.70
CA ASP A 15 -5.50 -19.01 -2.78
C ASP A 15 -5.81 -19.45 -1.34
N THR A 16 -4.80 -19.96 -0.64
CA THR A 16 -4.94 -20.36 0.77
C THR A 16 -4.17 -19.41 1.68
N TRP A 17 -4.62 -19.33 2.93
CA TRP A 17 -3.96 -18.54 3.98
C TRP A 17 -3.07 -19.45 4.81
N GLU A 18 -1.76 -19.41 4.55
CA GLU A 18 -0.79 -20.25 5.22
C GLU A 18 -0.07 -19.50 6.34
N PRO A 19 0.25 -20.15 7.47
CA PRO A 19 1.00 -19.51 8.54
C PRO A 19 2.45 -19.27 8.12
N ARG A 20 3.01 -18.11 8.48
CA ARG A 20 4.40 -17.74 8.17
C ARG A 20 5.41 -18.84 8.53
N LYS A 21 5.23 -19.50 9.68
CA LYS A 21 6.16 -20.55 10.16
C LYS A 21 6.30 -21.68 9.14
N ARG A 22 5.18 -22.19 8.63
CA ARG A 22 5.16 -23.23 7.59
C ARG A 22 5.89 -22.78 6.32
N LEU A 23 5.59 -21.58 5.85
CA LEU A 23 6.23 -21.04 4.64
C LEU A 23 7.74 -20.80 4.84
N MET A 24 8.18 -20.42 6.04
CA MET A 24 9.61 -20.33 6.32
C MET A 24 10.31 -21.69 6.40
N GLU A 25 9.60 -22.75 6.76
CA GLU A 25 10.14 -24.12 6.77
C GLU A 25 10.22 -24.70 5.35
N ASP A 26 9.19 -24.51 4.53
CA ASP A 26 9.13 -25.04 3.16
C ASP A 26 9.87 -24.16 2.13
N ILE A 27 9.72 -22.83 2.20
CA ILE A 27 10.19 -21.86 1.18
C ILE A 27 10.75 -20.55 1.79
N PRO A 28 11.82 -20.62 2.59
CA PRO A 28 12.37 -19.46 3.31
C PRO A 28 12.79 -18.29 2.40
N ASP A 29 13.34 -18.58 1.21
CA ASP A 29 13.80 -17.56 0.27
C ASP A 29 12.67 -16.63 -0.19
N ILE A 30 11.53 -17.20 -0.57
CA ILE A 30 10.36 -16.45 -1.07
C ILE A 30 9.80 -15.55 0.04
N VAL A 31 9.68 -16.08 1.26
CA VAL A 31 9.20 -15.32 2.41
C VAL A 31 10.15 -14.15 2.71
N LYS A 32 11.46 -14.40 2.67
CA LYS A 32 12.47 -13.37 2.95
C LYS A 32 12.47 -12.26 1.90
N GLU A 33 12.33 -12.59 0.62
CA GLU A 33 12.23 -11.60 -0.47
C GLU A 33 10.98 -10.73 -0.33
N TYR A 34 9.83 -11.35 -0.02
CA TYR A 34 8.59 -10.62 0.22
C TYR A 34 8.69 -9.68 1.42
N GLU A 35 9.25 -10.15 2.55
CA GLU A 35 9.47 -9.32 3.73
C GLU A 35 10.47 -8.18 3.49
N ALA A 36 11.53 -8.42 2.73
CA ALA A 36 12.48 -7.38 2.35
C ALA A 36 11.82 -6.29 1.50
N THR A 37 10.97 -6.69 0.55
CA THR A 37 10.22 -5.76 -0.28
C THR A 37 9.25 -4.93 0.54
N LEU A 38 8.52 -5.55 1.50
CA LEU A 38 7.66 -4.81 2.43
C LEU A 38 8.42 -3.79 3.28
N ALA A 39 9.63 -4.14 3.75
CA ALA A 39 10.46 -3.22 4.50
C ALA A 39 10.89 -2.01 3.65
N LEU A 40 11.21 -2.23 2.36
CA LEU A 40 11.53 -1.15 1.42
C LEU A 40 10.33 -0.25 1.12
N ILE A 41 9.13 -0.81 1.00
CA ILE A 41 7.91 -0.03 0.74
C ILE A 41 7.53 0.84 1.96
N SER A 42 7.85 0.39 3.17
CA SER A 42 7.46 1.09 4.40
C SER A 42 8.38 2.27 4.76
N ASP A 43 9.55 2.40 4.12
CA ASP A 43 10.53 3.45 4.39
C ASP A 43 10.25 4.76 3.58
N ASP A 44 9.26 4.73 2.67
CA ASP A 44 8.93 5.85 1.75
C ASP A 44 7.73 6.71 2.20
N ASP A 45 7.07 6.39 3.33
CA ASP A 45 5.92 7.16 3.87
C ASP A 45 6.33 8.46 4.60
N GLY A 46 7.52 9.00 4.29
CA GLY A 46 8.13 10.15 4.94
C GLY A 46 8.10 11.46 4.13
N SER A 47 7.26 11.59 3.09
CA SER A 47 7.11 12.87 2.38
C SER A 47 6.00 13.72 3.00
N GLU A 48 6.36 14.43 4.06
CA GLU A 48 5.62 15.58 4.58
C GLU A 48 5.94 16.82 3.71
N ASP A 49 5.40 16.94 2.49
CA ASP A 49 5.62 18.15 1.68
C ASP A 49 4.35 18.64 0.96
N ASP A 50 3.82 19.74 1.50
CA ASP A 50 2.98 20.79 0.89
C ASP A 50 1.58 20.43 0.36
N HIS A 51 0.66 20.25 1.30
CA HIS A 51 -0.78 20.39 1.06
C HIS A 51 -1.24 21.86 1.17
N ASP A 52 -0.82 22.76 0.26
CA ASP A 52 -1.40 24.12 0.10
C ASP A 52 -1.75 24.45 -1.37
N LEU A 53 -2.72 23.73 -1.94
CA LEU A 53 -3.32 24.08 -3.25
C LEU A 53 -4.82 24.38 -3.16
N VAL A 54 -5.46 24.07 -2.03
CA VAL A 54 -6.92 24.25 -1.85
C VAL A 54 -7.28 25.66 -1.35
N SER A 55 -6.35 26.37 -0.69
CA SER A 55 -6.56 27.76 -0.23
C SER A 55 -6.80 28.74 -1.39
N ALA A 56 -6.08 28.56 -2.52
CA ALA A 56 -6.19 29.47 -3.66
C ALA A 56 -7.59 29.47 -4.30
N ILE A 57 -8.26 28.30 -4.33
CA ILE A 57 -9.57 28.16 -4.96
C ILE A 57 -10.67 28.74 -4.07
N ALA A 58 -10.54 28.62 -2.74
CA ALA A 58 -11.53 29.16 -1.80
C ALA A 58 -11.59 30.71 -1.84
N HIS A 59 -10.45 31.38 -1.93
CA HIS A 59 -10.41 32.85 -2.03
C HIS A 59 -10.94 33.39 -3.37
N GLU A 60 -10.81 32.62 -4.44
CA GLU A 60 -11.33 32.97 -5.76
C GLU A 60 -12.88 32.99 -5.77
N TYR A 61 -13.54 32.06 -5.08
CA TYR A 61 -15.00 32.03 -5.03
C TYR A 61 -15.60 33.19 -4.24
N SER A 62 -14.98 33.62 -3.14
CA SER A 62 -15.50 34.72 -2.32
C SER A 62 -15.45 36.09 -3.03
N ARG A 63 -14.52 36.28 -3.97
CA ARG A 63 -14.40 37.53 -4.74
C ARG A 63 -15.49 37.66 -5.82
N ARG A 64 -16.04 36.57 -6.32
CA ARG A 64 -16.99 36.58 -7.45
C ARG A 64 -18.45 36.72 -7.04
N GLU A 65 -18.76 36.67 -5.74
CA GLU A 65 -20.13 36.79 -5.21
C GLU A 65 -20.41 38.17 -4.59
N SER A 66 -19.97 39.24 -5.25
CA SER A 66 -20.57 40.56 -5.04
C SER A 66 -21.70 40.74 -6.08
N PRO A 67 -22.97 40.49 -5.74
CA PRO A 67 -24.07 40.78 -6.65
C PRO A 67 -24.21 42.30 -6.75
N GLY A 68 -24.03 42.83 -7.96
CA GLY A 68 -24.46 44.17 -8.35
C GLY A 68 -25.64 44.06 -9.30
#